data_AF-A0A085VQT7-F1
#
_entry.id   AF-A0A085VQT7-F1
#
_cell.length_a   1.000
_cell.length_b   1.000
_cell.length_c   1.000
_cell.angle_alpha   90.00
_cell.angle_beta   90.00
_cell.angle_gamma   90.00
#
_symmetry.space_group_name_H-M   'P 1'
#
loop_
_entity.id
_entity.type
_entity.pdbx_description
1 polymer ?
#
loop_
_entity_poly.entity_id
_entity_poly.type
_entity_poly.pdbx_seq_one_letter_code
_entity_poly.pdbx_strand_id
1 'polypeptide(L)'
;MAKSRAARLAPVVDMAESTERSAAQRLGHFQGQVRIAEGKLEELEQFRMAYQQQWIDKGSSGVSGQWLMNYQRFLNQLETAVGQQRKSLAWHQDNLEKARGAWQQAYARVEGLRKLVQRYIDEARQLEDKREQKLLDELSQRLPRQSQF
;
A
#
# COMPACT_ATOMS: atom_id res chain seq x y z
N MET A 1 -37.99 -2.20 14.16
CA MET A 1 -36.78 -1.86 14.94
C MET A 1 -35.91 -0.94 14.10
N ALA A 2 -35.59 0.28 14.56
CA ALA A 2 -34.69 1.16 13.81
C ALA A 2 -33.29 0.53 13.77
N LYS A 3 -32.72 0.32 12.57
CA LYS A 3 -31.34 -0.18 12.43
C LYS A 3 -30.39 0.68 13.28
N SER A 4 -29.54 0.05 14.10
CA SER A 4 -28.58 0.77 14.95
C SER A 4 -27.68 1.69 14.11
N ARG A 5 -27.14 2.76 14.71
CA ARG A 5 -26.23 3.70 14.01
C ARG A 5 -25.04 2.96 13.39
N ALA A 6 -24.50 1.98 14.12
CA ALA A 6 -23.45 1.08 13.64
C ALA A 6 -23.88 0.25 12.42
N ALA A 7 -25.08 -0.35 12.44
CA ALA A 7 -25.59 -1.14 11.32
C ALA A 7 -25.80 -0.33 10.04
N ARG A 8 -26.02 1.00 10.15
CA ARG A 8 -26.11 1.89 8.99
C ARG A 8 -24.74 2.21 8.37
N LEU A 9 -23.65 2.08 9.12
CA LEU A 9 -22.29 2.30 8.62
C LEU A 9 -21.69 1.09 7.92
N ALA A 10 -22.21 -0.12 8.15
CA ALA A 10 -21.65 -1.34 7.57
C ALA A 10 -21.40 -1.25 6.05
N PRO A 11 -22.35 -0.80 5.20
CA PRO A 11 -22.09 -0.67 3.76
C PRO A 11 -20.98 0.34 3.40
N VAL A 12 -20.81 1.39 4.22
CA VAL A 12 -19.78 2.41 4.02
C VAL A 12 -18.40 1.86 4.40
N VAL A 13 -18.33 1.04 5.45
CA VAL A 13 -17.12 0.32 5.87
C VAL A 13 -16.73 -0.67 4.77
N ASP A 14 -17.66 -1.50 4.30
CA ASP A 14 -17.39 -2.50 3.25
C ASP A 14 -16.84 -1.84 1.97
N MET A 15 -17.41 -0.70 1.57
CA MET A 15 -16.93 0.06 0.42
C MET A 15 -15.52 0.63 0.66
N ALA A 16 -15.24 1.14 1.86
CA ALA A 16 -13.93 1.66 2.22
C ALA A 16 -12.87 0.55 2.25
N GLU A 17 -13.19 -0.61 2.82
CA GLU A 17 -12.30 -1.78 2.84
C GLU A 17 -12.05 -2.34 1.42
N SER A 18 -13.07 -2.34 0.56
CA SER A 18 -12.89 -2.71 -0.85
C SER A 18 -11.94 -1.73 -1.56
N THR A 19 -12.09 -0.43 -1.31
CA THR A 19 -11.20 0.61 -1.84
C THR A 19 -9.76 0.43 -1.35
N GLU A 20 -9.57 0.15 -0.07
CA GLU A 20 -8.26 -0.12 0.53
C GLU A 20 -7.60 -1.36 -0.11
N ARG A 21 -8.35 -2.45 -0.27
CA ARG A 21 -7.86 -3.67 -0.93
C ARG A 21 -7.41 -3.40 -2.36
N SER A 22 -8.20 -2.66 -3.15
CA SER A 22 -7.82 -2.28 -4.51
C SER A 22 -6.57 -1.38 -4.53
N ALA A 23 -6.45 -0.44 -3.58
CA ALA A 23 -5.26 0.40 -3.45
C ALA A 23 -4.02 -0.42 -3.08
N ALA A 24 -4.15 -1.41 -2.20
CA ALA A 24 -3.07 -2.31 -1.83
C ALA A 24 -2.61 -3.18 -3.01
N GLN A 25 -3.54 -3.70 -3.82
CA GLN A 25 -3.21 -4.43 -5.05
C GLN A 25 -2.42 -3.55 -6.04
N ARG A 26 -2.87 -2.30 -6.23
CA ARG A 26 -2.19 -1.34 -7.10
C ARG A 26 -0.78 -0.99 -6.58
N LEU A 27 -0.63 -0.84 -5.27
CA LEU A 27 0.66 -0.65 -4.62
C LEU A 27 1.60 -1.83 -4.91
N GLY A 28 1.14 -3.07 -4.71
CA GLY A 28 1.89 -4.28 -5.01
C GLY A 28 2.30 -4.39 -6.48
N HIS A 29 1.41 -3.99 -7.40
CA HIS A 29 1.73 -3.94 -8.83
C HIS A 29 2.92 -3.02 -9.12
N PHE A 30 2.89 -1.77 -8.62
CA PHE A 30 4.00 -0.83 -8.86
C PHE A 30 5.29 -1.24 -8.16
N GLN A 31 5.22 -1.88 -6.98
CA GLN A 31 6.39 -2.49 -6.36
C GLN A 31 7.01 -3.58 -7.25
N GLY A 32 6.18 -4.36 -7.95
CA GLY A 32 6.64 -5.31 -8.96
C GLY A 32 7.36 -4.62 -10.13
N GLN A 33 6.77 -3.53 -10.66
CA GLN A 33 7.37 -2.79 -11.77
C GLN A 33 8.71 -2.17 -11.42
N VAL A 34 8.85 -1.60 -10.20
CA VAL A 34 10.14 -1.08 -9.72
C VAL A 34 11.18 -2.19 -9.66
N ARG A 35 10.87 -3.34 -9.06
CA ARG A 35 11.80 -4.48 -9.00
C ARG A 35 12.26 -4.96 -10.37
N ILE A 36 11.33 -5.06 -11.34
CA ILE A 36 11.67 -5.42 -12.72
C ILE A 36 12.60 -4.37 -13.34
N ALA A 37 12.33 -3.08 -13.12
CA ALA A 37 13.15 -2.01 -13.66
C ALA A 37 14.54 -1.94 -13.02
N GLU A 38 14.65 -2.23 -11.72
CA GLU A 38 15.93 -2.35 -11.00
C GLU A 38 16.74 -3.54 -11.52
N GLY A 39 16.14 -4.73 -11.67
CA GLY A 39 16.84 -5.90 -12.21
C GLY A 39 17.39 -5.67 -13.62
N LYS A 40 16.60 -5.03 -14.51
CA LYS A 40 17.08 -4.64 -15.85
C LYS A 40 18.23 -3.63 -15.81
N LEU A 41 18.20 -2.70 -14.87
CA LEU A 41 19.29 -1.73 -14.71
C LEU A 41 20.56 -2.43 -14.24
N GLU A 42 20.44 -3.34 -13.28
CA GLU A 42 21.54 -4.15 -12.79
C GLU A 42 22.15 -5.01 -13.91
N GLU A 43 21.33 -5.67 -14.72
CA GLU A 43 21.79 -6.43 -15.90
C GLU A 43 22.63 -5.54 -16.85
N LEU A 44 22.15 -4.33 -17.17
CA LEU A 44 22.90 -3.39 -18.02
C LEU A 44 24.23 -2.95 -17.39
N GLU A 45 24.26 -2.74 -16.08
CA GLU A 45 25.48 -2.37 -15.36
C GLU A 45 26.49 -3.54 -15.31
N GLN A 46 26.01 -4.77 -15.12
CA GLN A 46 26.83 -5.98 -15.21
C GLN A 46 27.40 -6.17 -16.62
N PHE A 47 26.59 -5.98 -17.66
CA PHE A 47 27.06 -6.01 -19.05
C PHE A 47 28.13 -4.94 -19.30
N ARG A 48 27.97 -3.73 -18.76
CA ARG A 48 28.96 -2.66 -18.88
C ARG A 48 30.30 -3.05 -18.26
N MET A 49 30.28 -3.62 -17.06
CA MET A 49 31.50 -4.07 -16.37
C MET A 49 32.21 -5.18 -17.14
N ALA A 50 31.47 -6.20 -17.59
CA ALA A 50 32.03 -7.27 -18.41
C ALA A 50 32.67 -6.74 -19.70
N TYR A 51 32.02 -5.77 -20.35
CA TYR A 51 32.51 -5.16 -21.58
C TYR A 51 33.75 -4.27 -21.36
N GLN A 52 33.83 -3.57 -20.22
CA GLN A 52 35.03 -2.85 -19.81
C GLN A 52 36.20 -3.78 -19.52
N GLN A 53 35.96 -4.94 -18.91
CA GLN A 53 37.02 -5.93 -18.70
C GLN A 53 37.56 -6.46 -20.05
N GLN A 54 36.66 -6.78 -20.98
CA GLN A 54 37.05 -7.21 -22.33
C GLN A 54 37.93 -6.15 -23.04
N TRP A 55 37.69 -4.87 -22.78
CA TRP A 55 38.53 -3.79 -23.29
C TRP A 55 39.95 -3.84 -22.74
N ILE A 56 40.09 -4.01 -21.42
CA ILE A 56 41.41 -4.08 -20.78
C ILE A 56 42.20 -5.26 -21.36
N ASP A 57 41.57 -6.44 -21.42
CA ASP A 57 42.24 -7.68 -21.85
C ASP A 57 42.68 -7.66 -23.32
N LYS A 58 41.82 -7.13 -24.21
CA LYS A 58 42.14 -7.07 -25.65
C LYS A 58 42.97 -5.85 -26.00
N GLY A 59 42.68 -4.71 -25.39
CA GLY A 59 43.36 -3.43 -25.63
C GLY A 59 44.84 -3.48 -25.25
N SER A 60 45.21 -4.23 -24.21
CA SER A 60 46.61 -4.40 -23.81
C SER A 60 47.47 -5.12 -24.86
N SER A 61 46.84 -5.91 -25.74
CA SER A 61 47.53 -6.71 -26.76
C SER A 61 47.64 -5.99 -28.12
N GLY A 62 47.10 -4.77 -28.22
CA GLY A 62 46.94 -4.06 -29.48
C GLY A 62 45.69 -4.53 -30.25
N VAL A 63 44.92 -3.57 -30.75
CA VAL A 63 43.62 -3.82 -31.42
C VAL A 63 43.53 -3.06 -32.72
N SER A 64 42.75 -3.59 -33.67
CA SER A 64 42.53 -2.91 -34.95
C SER A 64 41.63 -1.68 -34.78
N GLY A 65 41.75 -0.70 -35.71
CA GLY A 65 40.87 0.47 -35.75
C GLY A 65 39.38 0.10 -35.86
N GLN A 66 39.06 -0.93 -36.64
CA GLN A 66 37.68 -1.43 -36.76
C GLN A 66 37.15 -1.95 -35.41
N TRP A 67 37.99 -2.65 -34.65
CA TRP A 67 37.61 -3.13 -33.32
C TRP A 67 37.36 -1.96 -32.37
N LEU A 68 38.23 -0.94 -32.37
CA LEU A 68 38.06 0.29 -31.59
C LEU A 68 36.74 1.02 -31.90
N MET A 69 36.41 1.18 -33.18
CA MET A 69 35.17 1.83 -33.60
C MET A 69 33.92 1.05 -33.16
N ASN A 70 33.95 -0.28 -33.29
CA ASN A 70 32.84 -1.14 -32.86
C ASN A 70 32.65 -1.05 -31.34
N TYR A 71 33.75 -1.05 -30.59
CA TYR A 71 33.74 -0.90 -29.13
C TYR A 71 33.08 0.41 -28.71
N GLN A 72 33.52 1.54 -29.26
CA GLN A 72 32.95 2.86 -28.94
C GLN A 72 31.46 2.94 -29.31
N ARG A 73 31.06 2.38 -30.46
CA ARG A 73 29.66 2.37 -30.88
C ARG A 73 28.78 1.62 -29.88
N PHE A 74 29.22 0.43 -29.46
CA PHE A 74 28.46 -0.36 -28.49
C PHE A 74 28.39 0.33 -27.13
N LEU A 75 29.49 0.93 -26.66
CA LEU A 75 29.51 1.68 -25.40
C LEU A 75 28.48 2.82 -25.42
N ASN A 76 28.41 3.60 -26.50
CA ASN A 76 27.43 4.67 -26.65
C ASN A 76 25.98 4.16 -26.65
N GLN A 77 25.72 3.00 -27.28
CA GLN A 77 24.41 2.37 -27.25
C GLN A 77 24.04 1.90 -25.84
N LEU A 78 24.99 1.31 -25.11
CA LEU A 78 24.80 0.86 -23.75
C LEU A 78 24.54 2.02 -22.79
N GLU A 79 25.28 3.12 -22.89
CA GLU A 79 25.04 4.32 -22.09
C GLU A 79 23.66 4.93 -22.37
N THR A 80 23.25 4.93 -23.64
CA THR A 80 21.89 5.38 -24.02
C THR A 80 20.83 4.48 -23.38
N ALA A 81 21.00 3.16 -23.43
CA ALA A 81 20.07 2.19 -22.83
C ALA A 81 20.01 2.34 -21.30
N VAL A 82 21.15 2.48 -20.62
CA VAL A 82 21.23 2.75 -19.18
C VAL A 82 20.51 4.05 -18.84
N GLY A 83 20.73 5.12 -19.60
CA GLY A 83 20.05 6.40 -19.41
C GLY A 83 18.53 6.28 -19.55
N GLN A 84 18.05 5.53 -20.55
CA GLN A 84 16.61 5.26 -20.72
C GLN A 84 16.06 4.41 -19.58
N GLN A 85 16.78 3.38 -19.15
CA GLN A 85 16.35 2.49 -18.08
C GLN A 85 16.28 3.21 -16.73
N ARG A 86 17.22 4.12 -16.43
CA ARG A 86 17.16 4.97 -15.23
C ARG A 86 15.94 5.91 -15.23
N LYS A 87 15.60 6.49 -16.38
CA LYS A 87 14.38 7.31 -16.51
C LYS A 87 13.12 6.47 -16.29
N SER A 88 13.09 5.25 -16.85
CA SER A 88 12.00 4.30 -16.64
C SER A 88 11.85 3.91 -15.17
N LEU A 89 12.96 3.60 -14.49
CA LEU A 89 12.98 3.30 -13.06
C LEU A 89 12.43 4.47 -12.24
N ALA A 90 12.89 5.70 -12.49
CA ALA A 90 12.39 6.88 -11.80
C ALA A 90 10.88 7.08 -12.01
N TRP A 91 10.37 6.83 -13.22
CA TRP A 91 8.94 6.87 -13.51
C TRP A 91 8.16 5.82 -12.72
N HIS A 92 8.66 4.58 -12.62
CA HIS A 92 8.04 3.54 -11.81
C HIS A 92 8.07 3.86 -10.31
N GLN A 93 9.17 4.43 -9.81
CA GLN A 93 9.30 4.87 -8.41
C GLN A 93 8.31 5.98 -8.07
N ASP A 94 8.13 6.99 -8.94
CA ASP A 94 7.13 8.04 -8.75
C ASP A 94 5.69 7.48 -8.70
N ASN A 95 5.37 6.53 -9.59
CA ASN A 95 4.07 5.86 -9.55
C ASN A 95 3.87 5.00 -8.30
N LEU A 96 4.94 4.36 -7.81
CA LEU A 96 4.92 3.61 -6.57
C LEU A 96 4.58 4.52 -5.38
N GLU A 97 5.20 5.69 -5.29
CA GLU A 97 4.93 6.64 -4.21
C GLU A 97 3.51 7.22 -4.29
N LYS A 98 3.00 7.50 -5.49
CA LYS A 98 1.59 7.89 -5.67
C LYS A 98 0.63 6.79 -5.22
N ALA A 99 0.92 5.53 -5.55
CA ALA A 99 0.11 4.39 -5.12
C ALA A 99 0.17 4.18 -3.60
N ARG A 100 1.35 4.38 -3.00
CA ARG A 100 1.54 4.35 -1.55
C ARG A 100 0.70 5.41 -0.85
N GLY A 101 0.73 6.65 -1.34
CA GLY A 101 -0.10 7.73 -0.80
C GLY A 101 -1.59 7.43 -0.89
N ALA A 102 -2.05 6.89 -2.03
CA ALA A 102 -3.45 6.48 -2.19
C ALA A 102 -3.86 5.36 -1.22
N TRP A 103 -2.99 4.35 -1.03
CA TRP A 103 -3.24 3.28 -0.06
C TRP A 103 -3.28 3.81 1.38
N GLN A 104 -2.35 4.68 1.78
CA GLN A 104 -2.35 5.28 3.10
C GLN A 104 -3.64 6.06 3.40
N GLN A 105 -4.15 6.83 2.43
CA GLN A 105 -5.41 7.55 2.57
C GLN A 105 -6.60 6.58 2.71
N ALA A 106 -6.66 5.52 1.91
CA ALA A 106 -7.71 4.51 2.00
C ALA A 106 -7.67 3.77 3.35
N TYR A 107 -6.48 3.39 3.80
CA TYR A 107 -6.26 2.76 5.10
C TYR A 107 -6.70 3.66 6.25
N ALA A 108 -6.30 4.93 6.25
CA ALA A 108 -6.70 5.89 7.28
C ALA A 108 -8.24 6.06 7.33
N ARG A 109 -8.91 6.04 6.18
CA ARG A 109 -10.38 6.08 6.10
C ARG A 109 -11.02 4.84 6.71
N VAL A 110 -10.52 3.64 6.41
CA VAL A 110 -11.01 2.38 7.00
C VAL A 110 -10.87 2.42 8.51
N GLU A 111 -9.70 2.79 9.02
CA GLU A 111 -9.46 2.89 10.47
C GLU A 111 -10.34 3.94 11.15
N GLY A 112 -10.55 5.09 10.51
CA GLY A 112 -11.49 6.10 11.00
C GLY A 112 -12.93 5.58 11.10
N LEU A 113 -13.39 4.84 10.09
CA LEU A 113 -14.72 4.24 10.10
C LEU A 113 -14.86 3.12 11.13
N ARG A 114 -13.84 2.28 11.31
CA ARG A 114 -13.82 1.23 12.34
C ARG A 114 -13.97 1.82 13.75
N LYS A 115 -13.21 2.87 14.05
CA LYS A 115 -13.32 3.60 15.33
C LYS A 115 -14.72 4.19 15.54
N LEU A 116 -15.30 4.76 14.48
CA LEU A 116 -16.66 5.33 14.54
C LEU A 116 -17.72 4.26 14.78
N VAL A 117 -17.61 3.11 14.11
CA VAL A 117 -18.49 1.96 14.32
C VAL A 117 -18.40 1.46 15.76
N GLN A 118 -17.19 1.28 16.28
CA GLN A 118 -16.98 0.83 17.66
C GLN A 118 -17.64 1.80 18.66
N ARG A 119 -17.42 3.10 18.49
CA ARG A 119 -18.07 4.13 19.32
C ARG A 119 -19.60 4.02 19.30
N TYR A 120 -20.21 3.79 18.12
CA TYR A 120 -21.66 3.62 18.03
C TYR A 120 -22.17 2.33 18.65
N ILE A 121 -21.37 1.27 18.69
CA ILE A 121 -21.70 0.03 19.41
C ILE A 121 -21.68 0.30 20.91
N ASP A 122 -20.65 0.99 21.41
CA ASP A 122 -20.50 1.29 22.84
C ASP A 122 -21.61 2.24 23.33
N GLU A 123 -21.95 3.27 22.56
CA GLU A 123 -23.09 4.16 22.85
C GLU A 123 -24.43 3.40 22.90
N ALA A 124 -24.61 2.42 22.02
CA ALA A 124 -25.84 1.61 22.00
C ALA A 124 -25.93 0.71 23.23
N ARG A 125 -24.83 0.06 23.63
CA ARG A 125 -24.75 -0.75 24.86
C ARG A 125 -25.07 0.07 26.10
N GLN A 126 -24.43 1.23 26.25
CA GLN A 126 -24.70 2.12 27.39
C GLN A 126 -26.16 2.57 27.48
N LEU A 127 -26.83 2.77 26.33
CA LEU A 127 -28.25 3.14 26.32
C LEU A 127 -29.14 1.96 26.72
N GLU A 128 -28.77 0.74 26.33
CA GLU A 128 -29.46 -0.49 26.70
C GLU A 128 -29.30 -0.77 28.20
N ASP A 129 -28.08 -0.71 28.73
CA ASP A 129 -27.79 -0.87 30.17
C ASP A 129 -28.62 0.10 31.03
N LYS A 130 -28.71 1.38 30.61
CA LYS A 130 -29.53 2.38 31.30
C LYS A 130 -31.04 2.07 31.24
N ARG A 131 -31.51 1.49 30.15
CA ARG A 131 -32.92 1.08 30.02
C ARG A 131 -33.22 -0.13 30.90
N GLU A 132 -32.33 -1.11 30.93
CA GLU A 132 -32.46 -2.28 31.80
C GLU A 132 -32.45 -1.88 33.28
N GLN A 133 -31.51 -1.03 33.69
CA GLN A 133 -31.45 -0.51 35.06
C GLN A 133 -32.75 0.19 35.45
N LYS A 134 -33.29 1.06 34.57
CA LYS A 134 -34.56 1.75 34.82
C LYS A 134 -35.73 0.77 34.99
N LEU A 135 -35.80 -0.27 34.17
CA LEU A 135 -36.85 -1.30 34.27
C LEU A 135 -36.75 -2.09 35.58
N LEU A 136 -35.53 -2.43 36.01
CA LEU A 136 -35.28 -3.10 37.30
C LEU A 136 -35.68 -2.21 38.49
N ASP A 137 -35.36 -0.92 38.44
CA ASP A 137 -35.75 0.04 39.48
C ASP A 137 -37.28 0.19 39.55
N GLU A 138 -37.96 0.31 38.40
CA GLU A 138 -39.43 0.38 38.34
C GLU A 138 -40.11 -0.90 38.88
N LEU A 139 -39.55 -2.07 38.59
CA LEU A 139 -40.06 -3.34 39.12
C LEU A 139 -39.85 -3.43 40.64
N SER A 140 -38.68 -3.01 41.12
CA SER A 140 -38.32 -3.00 42.55
C SER A 140 -39.24 -2.09 43.37
N GLN A 141 -39.65 -0.95 42.80
CA GLN A 141 -40.61 -0.03 43.43
C GLN A 141 -42.05 -0.56 43.47
N ARG A 142 -42.41 -1.51 42.61
CA ARG A 142 -43.75 -2.12 42.55
C ARG A 142 -43.90 -3.36 43.44
N LEU A 143 -42.81 -3.90 43.97
CA LEU A 143 -42.87 -4.96 44.97
C LEU A 143 -43.48 -4.40 46.27
N PRO A 144 -44.54 -5.02 46.82
CA PRO A 144 -45.12 -4.56 48.07
C PRO A 144 -44.04 -4.63 49.15
N ARG A 145 -43.82 -3.51 49.87
CA ARG A 145 -43.03 -3.54 51.11
C ARG A 145 -43.69 -4.56 52.01
N GLN A 146 -43.04 -5.71 52.25
CA GLN A 146 -43.45 -6.61 53.31
C GLN A 146 -43.39 -5.80 54.61
N SER A 147 -44.56 -5.39 55.10
CA SER A 147 -44.72 -4.86 56.44
C SER A 147 -44.28 -5.96 57.40
N GLN A 148 -43.11 -5.79 58.01
CA GLN A 148 -42.67 -6.62 59.12
C GLN A 148 -43.65 -6.40 60.28
N PHE A 149 -44.34 -7.46 60.67
CA PHE A 149 -44.93 -7.65 62.01
C PHE A 149 -44.18 -8.80 62.68
#